data_AF-A0A935XHB8-F1
#
_entry.id   AF-A0A935XHB8-F1
#
_cell.length_a   1.000
_cell.length_b   1.000
_cell.length_c   1.000
_cell.angle_alpha   90.00
_cell.angle_beta   90.00
_cell.angle_gamma   90.00
#
_symmetry.space_group_name_H-M   'P 1'
#
loop_
_entity.id
_entity.type
_entity.pdbx_description
1 polymer ?
#
loop_
_entity_poly.entity_id
_entity_poly.type
_entity_poly.pdbx_seq_one_letter_code
_entity_poly.pdbx_strand_id
1 'polypeptide(L)'
;MAGSPPPGAAEAAQQVRSSGTPVGVMEWFTTLIPPNPVEAAASGNMVSLIVFVFLLALATARSAPESREPLVRFFKALGEVMLLLVGWIITLAPIAVFALVLPLAVQGGGALVGAVGYYIASFAIGSAIVVALLYPIVASLGGIGIGRFARAVLPTQMIAISCSSSIASLPAMVSRADALGIPARVSGFVLPLAVSVFKPAAGVAWVVGVLFVSRVYGIEIGARELGIVAAAAVLLSFAAPGVPRGAFLLLTPLLTAIGLPAEGVGVLIAVDLIPDMFATVINVTGDVTATALVARLSRDDVVPAAPPVPAAGAA
;
A
#
# COMPACT_ATOMS: atom_id res chain seq x y z
N MET A 1 20.96 26.48 26.83
CA MET A 1 22.06 25.63 26.32
C MET A 1 21.44 24.66 25.33
N ALA A 2 21.56 24.94 24.03
CA ALA A 2 20.96 24.13 22.98
C ALA A 2 21.79 22.83 22.83
N GLY A 3 21.19 21.70 23.23
CA GLY A 3 21.79 20.38 23.01
C GLY A 3 21.90 20.12 21.52
N SER A 4 23.04 19.62 21.07
CA SER A 4 23.26 19.23 19.68
C SER A 4 22.18 18.23 19.24
N PRO A 5 21.58 18.40 18.06
CA PRO A 5 20.52 17.51 17.58
C PRO A 5 21.01 16.06 17.50
N PRO A 6 20.13 15.08 17.73
CA PRO A 6 20.50 13.67 17.68
C PRO A 6 21.02 13.29 16.28
N PRO A 7 22.00 12.37 16.19
CA PRO A 7 22.55 11.90 14.93
C PRO A 7 21.42 11.34 14.05
N GLY A 8 21.28 11.86 12.83
CA GLY A 8 20.20 11.56 11.87
C GLY A 8 19.25 12.73 11.56
N ALA A 9 19.14 13.73 12.46
CA ALA A 9 18.27 14.89 12.23
C ALA A 9 18.76 15.80 11.09
N ALA A 10 20.08 15.93 10.92
CA ALA A 10 20.68 16.71 9.84
C ALA A 10 20.52 16.04 8.47
N GLU A 11 20.57 14.70 8.43
CA GLU A 11 20.38 13.90 7.21
C GLU A 11 18.91 13.92 6.76
N ALA A 12 17.97 13.79 7.71
CA ALA A 12 16.54 13.96 7.44
C ALA A 12 16.22 15.37 6.90
N ALA A 13 16.84 16.42 7.46
CA ALA A 13 16.68 17.80 7.00
C ALA A 13 17.30 18.09 5.62
N GLN A 14 18.25 17.27 5.15
CA GLN A 14 18.77 17.32 3.78
C GLN A 14 17.84 16.62 2.78
N GLN A 15 17.26 15.47 3.15
CA GLN A 15 16.27 14.77 2.32
C GLN A 15 14.95 15.54 2.13
N VAL A 16 14.52 16.31 3.14
CA VAL A 16 13.37 17.22 3.02
C VAL A 16 13.65 18.34 1.99
N ARG A 17 14.89 18.84 1.91
CA ARG A 17 15.28 19.90 0.96
C ARG A 17 15.39 19.40 -0.48
N SER A 18 15.71 18.13 -0.70
CA SER A 18 15.79 17.55 -2.06
C SER A 18 14.43 17.10 -2.63
N SER A 19 13.38 17.03 -1.81
CA SER A 19 12.05 16.53 -2.21
C SER A 19 11.07 17.65 -2.63
N GLY A 20 11.56 18.88 -2.77
CA GLY A 20 10.73 20.10 -2.81
C GLY A 20 10.38 20.70 -4.17
N THR A 21 10.59 20.00 -5.30
CA THR A 21 10.14 20.51 -6.61
C THR A 21 8.77 19.92 -6.94
N PRO A 22 7.69 20.71 -7.06
CA PRO A 22 6.43 20.22 -7.56
C PRO A 22 6.67 19.68 -8.97
N VAL A 23 6.57 18.36 -9.14
CA VAL A 23 6.67 17.74 -10.46
C VAL A 23 5.52 18.31 -11.28
N GLY A 24 5.83 19.02 -12.37
CA GLY A 24 4.79 19.59 -13.23
C GLY A 24 3.88 18.47 -13.72
N VAL A 25 2.58 18.74 -13.89
CA VAL A 25 1.60 17.72 -14.35
C VAL A 25 2.11 17.00 -15.62
N MET A 26 2.76 17.75 -16.52
CA MET A 26 3.33 17.20 -17.73
C MET A 26 4.56 16.31 -17.47
N GLU A 27 5.39 16.68 -16.51
CA GLU A 27 6.55 15.89 -16.10
C GLU A 27 6.11 14.59 -15.40
N TRP A 28 5.05 14.65 -14.59
CA TRP A 28 4.42 13.47 -14.01
C TRP A 28 3.90 12.51 -15.09
N PHE A 29 3.22 13.01 -16.14
CA PHE A 29 2.81 12.17 -17.27
C PHE A 29 4.01 11.52 -17.98
N THR A 30 5.13 12.23 -18.13
CA THR A 30 6.34 11.64 -18.73
C THR A 30 6.97 10.57 -17.84
N THR A 31 6.86 10.66 -16.51
CA THR A 31 7.34 9.60 -15.60
C THR A 31 6.50 8.32 -15.64
N LEU A 32 5.26 8.37 -16.12
CA LEU A 32 4.39 7.19 -16.24
C LEU A 32 4.83 6.24 -17.34
N ILE A 33 5.50 6.73 -18.39
CA ILE A 33 6.03 5.89 -19.48
C ILE A 33 7.51 5.67 -19.18
N PRO A 34 7.91 4.49 -18.64
CA PRO A 34 9.29 4.29 -18.28
C PRO A 34 10.14 4.22 -19.55
N PRO A 35 11.28 4.93 -19.61
CA PRO A 35 12.23 4.77 -20.72
C PRO A 35 12.82 3.35 -20.72
N ASN A 36 12.86 2.70 -19.55
CA ASN A 36 13.35 1.34 -19.37
C ASN A 36 12.45 0.56 -18.38
N PRO A 37 11.66 -0.44 -18.85
CA PRO A 37 10.79 -1.22 -17.98
C PRO A 37 11.56 -2.15 -17.02
N VAL A 38 12.78 -2.57 -17.37
CA VAL A 38 13.62 -3.40 -16.50
C VAL A 38 14.10 -2.58 -15.31
N GLU A 39 14.49 -1.33 -15.55
CA GLU A 39 14.86 -0.39 -14.49
C GLU A 39 13.66 -0.05 -13.60
N ALA A 40 12.47 0.16 -14.18
CA ALA A 40 11.25 0.37 -13.41
C ALA A 40 10.93 -0.81 -12.48
N ALA A 41 11.13 -2.05 -12.97
CA ALA A 41 10.97 -3.24 -12.14
C ALA A 41 12.03 -3.33 -11.03
N ALA A 42 13.30 -3.03 -11.33
CA ALA A 42 14.39 -3.08 -10.36
C ALA A 42 14.29 -1.99 -9.27
N SER A 43 13.81 -0.80 -9.64
CA SER A 43 13.64 0.34 -8.74
C SER A 43 12.33 0.34 -7.95
N GLY A 44 11.41 -0.60 -8.25
CA GLY A 44 10.11 -0.67 -7.59
C GLY A 44 9.12 0.41 -8.04
N ASN A 45 9.34 1.05 -9.20
CA ASN A 45 8.39 1.98 -9.79
C ASN A 45 7.20 1.23 -10.42
N MET A 46 6.29 0.78 -9.55
CA MET A 46 5.17 -0.08 -9.90
C MET A 46 4.18 0.58 -10.86
N VAL A 47 3.90 1.89 -10.74
CA VAL A 47 2.95 2.57 -11.62
C VAL A 47 3.44 2.56 -13.06
N SER A 48 4.70 2.95 -13.29
CA SER A 48 5.30 2.92 -14.63
C SER A 48 5.41 1.49 -15.17
N LEU A 49 5.70 0.51 -14.31
CA LEU A 49 5.71 -0.90 -14.68
C LEU A 49 4.31 -1.40 -15.11
N ILE A 50 3.25 -1.01 -14.39
CA ILE A 50 1.86 -1.35 -14.74
C ILE A 50 1.47 -0.74 -16.09
N VAL A 51 1.81 0.52 -16.33
CA VAL A 51 1.55 1.18 -17.64
C VAL A 51 2.25 0.42 -18.76
N PHE A 52 3.52 0.09 -18.59
CA PHE A 52 4.27 -0.71 -19.56
C PHE A 52 3.64 -2.09 -19.81
N VAL A 53 3.34 -2.84 -18.74
CA VAL A 53 2.74 -4.18 -18.84
C VAL A 53 1.37 -4.12 -19.51
N PHE A 54 0.57 -3.09 -19.25
CA PHE A 54 -0.72 -2.87 -19.92
C PHE A 54 -0.55 -2.63 -21.42
N LEU A 55 0.38 -1.75 -21.81
CA LEU A 55 0.69 -1.51 -23.23
C LEU A 55 1.23 -2.77 -23.92
N LEU A 56 2.10 -3.52 -23.23
CA LEU A 56 2.62 -4.80 -23.72
C LEU A 56 1.50 -5.83 -23.91
N ALA A 57 0.57 -5.93 -22.95
CA ALA A 57 -0.58 -6.81 -23.05
C ALA A 57 -1.49 -6.42 -24.23
N LEU A 58 -1.74 -5.12 -24.44
CA LEU A 58 -2.52 -4.61 -25.56
C LEU A 58 -1.84 -4.90 -26.91
N ALA A 59 -0.54 -4.65 -27.01
CA ALA A 59 0.24 -4.97 -28.20
C ALA A 59 0.19 -6.48 -28.50
N THR A 60 0.44 -7.32 -27.49
CA THR A 60 0.38 -8.78 -27.58
C THR A 60 -1.01 -9.26 -28.03
N ALA A 61 -2.09 -8.63 -27.54
CA ALA A 61 -3.46 -8.96 -27.93
C ALA A 61 -3.77 -8.62 -29.40
N ARG A 62 -3.08 -7.63 -29.98
CA ARG A 62 -3.22 -7.19 -31.38
C ARG A 62 -2.22 -7.87 -32.34
N SER A 63 -1.19 -8.53 -31.82
CA SER A 63 -0.21 -9.26 -32.61
C SER A 63 -0.78 -10.51 -33.31
N ALA A 64 -0.09 -10.96 -34.35
CA ALA A 64 -0.41 -12.20 -35.06
C ALA A 64 -0.45 -13.40 -34.09
N PRO A 65 -1.33 -14.41 -34.31
CA PRO A 65 -1.48 -15.55 -33.43
C PRO A 65 -0.16 -16.26 -33.09
N GLU A 66 0.72 -16.40 -34.08
CA GLU A 66 2.03 -17.06 -33.97
C GLU A 66 2.96 -16.38 -32.95
N SER A 67 2.91 -15.06 -32.83
CA SER A 67 3.69 -14.30 -31.84
C SER A 67 2.96 -14.18 -30.50
N ARG A 68 1.63 -14.09 -30.53
CA ARG A 68 0.80 -13.93 -29.33
C ARG A 68 0.80 -15.18 -28.44
N GLU A 69 0.64 -16.36 -29.04
CA GLU A 69 0.41 -17.59 -28.29
C GLU A 69 1.59 -18.01 -27.39
N PRO A 70 2.86 -17.96 -27.86
CA PRO A 70 4.01 -18.24 -27.00
C PRO A 70 4.14 -17.26 -25.83
N LEU A 71 3.90 -15.97 -26.06
CA LEU A 71 3.98 -14.94 -25.02
C LEU A 71 2.90 -15.17 -23.93
N VAL A 72 1.66 -15.39 -24.34
CA VAL A 72 0.57 -15.68 -23.40
C VAL A 72 0.85 -16.94 -22.61
N ARG A 73 1.34 -18.00 -23.26
CA ARG A 73 1.69 -19.27 -22.58
C ARG A 73 2.82 -19.07 -21.57
N PHE A 74 3.84 -18.30 -21.93
CA PHE A 74 4.95 -17.96 -21.03
C PHE A 74 4.46 -17.22 -19.79
N PHE A 75 3.70 -16.13 -19.95
CA PHE A 75 3.21 -15.35 -18.80
C PHE A 75 2.23 -16.14 -17.93
N LYS A 76 1.41 -17.01 -18.53
CA LYS A 76 0.53 -17.91 -17.77
C LYS A 76 1.34 -18.88 -16.90
N ALA A 77 2.32 -19.57 -17.50
CA ALA A 77 3.19 -20.50 -16.77
C ALA A 77 3.97 -19.78 -15.66
N LEU A 78 4.48 -18.58 -15.95
CA LEU A 78 5.17 -17.75 -14.96
C LEU A 78 4.24 -17.39 -13.79
N GLY A 79 3.01 -16.99 -14.08
CA GLY A 79 1.99 -16.71 -13.05
C GLY A 79 1.71 -17.92 -12.16
N GLU A 80 1.53 -19.11 -12.75
CA GLU A 80 1.33 -20.36 -12.01
C GLU A 80 2.51 -20.68 -11.08
N VAL A 81 3.75 -20.51 -11.57
CA VAL A 81 4.97 -20.70 -10.76
C VAL A 81 5.06 -19.67 -9.62
N MET A 82 4.72 -18.41 -9.88
CA MET A 82 4.70 -17.37 -8.84
C MET A 82 3.68 -17.70 -7.74
N LEU A 83 2.50 -18.20 -8.10
CA LEU A 83 1.49 -18.62 -7.12
C LEU A 83 1.96 -19.80 -6.27
N LEU A 84 2.75 -20.73 -6.82
CA LEU A 84 3.38 -21.81 -6.05
C LEU A 84 4.42 -21.28 -5.06
N LEU A 85 5.30 -20.38 -5.49
CA LEU A 85 6.28 -19.74 -4.60
C LEU A 85 5.61 -19.01 -3.44
N VAL A 86 4.49 -18.34 -3.70
CA VAL A 86 3.66 -17.71 -2.67
C VAL A 86 3.15 -18.72 -1.66
N GLY A 87 2.70 -19.88 -2.13
CA GLY A 87 2.32 -21.00 -1.26
C GLY A 87 3.43 -21.35 -0.28
N TRP A 88 4.68 -21.45 -0.75
CA TRP A 88 5.84 -21.74 0.09
C TRP A 88 6.16 -20.62 1.08
N ILE A 89 6.08 -19.35 0.64
CA ILE A 89 6.28 -18.19 1.53
C ILE A 89 5.25 -18.19 2.66
N ILE A 90 3.98 -18.47 2.36
CA ILE A 90 2.91 -18.55 3.36
C ILE A 90 3.21 -19.64 4.41
N THR A 91 3.79 -20.78 4.01
CA THR A 91 4.17 -21.83 4.98
C THR A 91 5.29 -21.40 5.93
N LEU A 92 6.15 -20.48 5.49
CA LEU A 92 7.23 -19.91 6.31
C LEU A 92 6.80 -18.71 7.16
N ALA A 93 5.62 -18.11 6.86
CA ALA A 93 5.14 -16.91 7.53
C ALA A 93 5.13 -17.01 9.07
N PRO A 94 4.70 -18.10 9.72
CA PRO A 94 4.71 -18.19 11.18
C PRO A 94 6.10 -18.04 11.80
N ILE A 95 7.13 -18.59 11.14
CA ILE A 95 8.53 -18.49 11.58
C ILE A 95 9.03 -17.06 11.41
N ALA A 96 8.69 -16.43 10.28
CA ALA A 96 9.03 -15.03 10.01
C ALA A 96 8.40 -14.09 11.05
N VAL A 97 7.10 -14.25 11.35
CA VAL A 97 6.41 -13.49 12.41
C VAL A 97 7.16 -13.63 13.73
N PHE A 98 7.48 -14.86 14.15
CA PHE A 98 8.16 -15.09 15.43
C PHE A 98 9.54 -14.41 15.48
N ALA A 99 10.34 -14.56 14.42
CA ALA A 99 11.68 -13.98 14.34
C ALA A 99 11.68 -12.44 14.32
N LEU A 100 10.62 -11.83 13.77
CA LEU A 100 10.51 -10.36 13.64
C LEU A 100 9.89 -9.72 14.89
N VAL A 101 8.98 -10.41 15.58
CA VAL A 101 8.33 -9.92 16.82
C VAL A 101 9.21 -10.10 18.06
N LEU A 102 10.04 -11.17 18.12
CA LEU A 102 10.84 -11.47 19.31
C LEU A 102 11.83 -10.35 19.71
N PRO A 103 12.63 -9.74 18.81
CA PRO A 103 13.53 -8.65 19.16
C PRO A 103 12.80 -7.42 19.70
N LEU A 104 11.57 -7.17 19.23
CA LEU A 104 10.74 -6.06 19.67
C LEU A 104 10.27 -6.26 21.12
N ALA A 105 9.96 -7.49 21.52
CA ALA A 105 9.62 -7.83 22.90
C ALA A 105 10.82 -7.65 23.85
N VAL A 106 12.05 -7.85 23.35
CA VAL A 106 13.30 -7.79 24.14
C VAL A 106 13.82 -6.35 24.30
N GLN A 107 13.63 -5.47 23.31
CA GLN A 107 14.18 -4.11 23.30
C GLN A 107 13.32 -3.06 24.04
N GLY A 108 12.14 -3.43 24.56
CA GLY A 108 11.24 -2.52 25.29
C GLY A 108 11.73 -2.15 26.70
N GLY A 109 12.75 -1.28 26.83
CA GLY A 109 13.27 -0.79 28.12
C GLY A 109 12.43 0.32 28.77
N GLY A 110 12.45 0.41 30.11
CA GLY A 110 11.44 1.01 31.00
C GLY A 110 11.20 2.54 31.08
N ALA A 111 12.01 3.42 30.47
CA ALA A 111 11.90 4.88 30.71
C ALA A 111 11.36 5.72 29.53
N LEU A 112 11.35 5.18 28.30
CA LEU A 112 10.71 5.77 27.10
C LEU A 112 9.34 5.10 26.79
N VAL A 113 8.94 4.13 27.63
CA VAL A 113 7.78 3.23 27.42
C VAL A 113 6.46 3.95 27.43
N GLY A 114 6.30 5.02 28.22
CA GLY A 114 5.01 5.67 28.39
C GLY A 114 4.48 6.31 27.10
N ALA A 115 5.24 7.25 26.53
CA ALA A 115 4.82 7.98 25.34
C ALA A 115 4.88 7.12 24.07
N VAL A 116 5.94 6.32 23.91
CA VAL A 116 6.10 5.41 22.75
C VAL A 116 5.11 4.25 22.84
N GLY A 117 4.89 3.69 24.02
CA GLY A 117 3.88 2.65 24.25
C GLY A 117 2.47 3.18 24.04
N TYR A 118 2.16 4.41 24.46
CA TYR A 118 0.88 5.06 24.15
C TYR A 118 0.70 5.26 22.65
N TYR A 119 1.75 5.69 21.93
CA TYR A 119 1.72 5.83 20.49
C TYR A 119 1.46 4.50 19.78
N ILE A 120 2.23 3.46 20.11
CA ILE A 120 2.07 2.11 19.56
C ILE A 120 0.67 1.55 19.87
N ALA A 121 0.20 1.68 21.11
CA ALA A 121 -1.12 1.19 21.50
C ALA A 121 -2.24 1.94 20.78
N SER A 122 -2.15 3.27 20.68
CA SER A 122 -3.11 4.09 19.96
C SER A 122 -3.16 3.73 18.47
N PHE A 123 -1.99 3.50 17.87
CA PHE A 123 -1.88 3.07 16.48
C PHE A 123 -2.47 1.67 16.27
N ALA A 124 -2.14 0.73 17.14
CA ALA A 124 -2.64 -0.65 17.08
C ALA A 124 -4.16 -0.70 17.24
N ILE A 125 -4.72 0.05 18.19
CA ILE A 125 -6.18 0.18 18.39
C ILE A 125 -6.83 0.81 17.16
N GLY A 126 -6.31 1.94 16.68
CA GLY A 126 -6.81 2.60 15.47
C GLY A 126 -6.77 1.67 14.26
N SER A 127 -5.71 0.89 14.12
CA SER A 127 -5.55 -0.09 13.05
C SER A 127 -6.53 -1.24 13.15
N ALA A 128 -6.73 -1.78 14.36
CA ALA A 128 -7.73 -2.81 14.60
C ALA A 128 -9.15 -2.32 14.27
N ILE A 129 -9.48 -1.07 14.61
CA ILE A 129 -10.75 -0.44 14.27
C ILE A 129 -10.90 -0.33 12.75
N VAL A 130 -9.90 0.22 12.05
CA VAL A 130 -9.97 0.37 10.58
C VAL A 130 -10.09 -0.99 9.90
N VAL A 131 -9.28 -1.97 10.29
CA VAL A 131 -9.37 -3.35 9.76
C VAL A 131 -10.76 -3.93 10.03
N ALA A 132 -11.29 -3.79 11.25
CA ALA A 132 -12.62 -4.27 11.60
C ALA A 132 -13.72 -3.59 10.77
N LEU A 133 -13.57 -2.30 10.43
CA LEU A 133 -14.51 -1.55 9.56
C LEU A 133 -14.45 -1.99 8.09
N LEU A 134 -13.30 -2.47 7.60
CA LEU A 134 -13.20 -2.97 6.21
C LEU A 134 -14.03 -4.24 5.98
N TYR A 135 -14.27 -5.05 7.02
CA TYR A 135 -14.99 -6.31 6.92
C TYR A 135 -16.51 -6.14 6.63
N PRO A 136 -17.27 -5.27 7.33
CA PRO A 136 -18.63 -4.95 6.94
C PRO A 136 -18.70 -4.18 5.61
N ILE A 137 -17.69 -3.37 5.26
CA ILE A 137 -17.61 -2.69 3.96
C ILE A 137 -17.53 -3.72 2.82
N VAL A 138 -16.64 -4.70 2.89
CA VAL A 138 -16.53 -5.72 1.85
C VAL A 138 -17.75 -6.66 1.81
N ALA A 139 -18.40 -6.88 2.96
CA ALA A 139 -19.64 -7.67 3.00
C ALA A 139 -20.81 -6.94 2.34
N SER A 140 -21.00 -5.66 2.65
CA SER A 140 -22.11 -4.86 2.13
C SER A 140 -21.87 -4.41 0.69
N LEU A 141 -20.71 -3.82 0.41
CA LEU A 141 -20.36 -3.22 -0.88
C LEU A 141 -19.61 -4.18 -1.80
N GLY A 142 -18.79 -5.09 -1.28
CA GLY A 142 -18.09 -6.09 -2.10
C GLY A 142 -18.90 -7.37 -2.38
N GLY A 143 -19.98 -7.63 -1.62
CA GLY A 143 -20.80 -8.83 -1.78
C GLY A 143 -20.11 -10.13 -1.33
N ILE A 144 -19.06 -10.03 -0.49
CA ILE A 144 -18.29 -11.17 -0.01
C ILE A 144 -18.54 -11.35 1.49
N GLY A 145 -19.02 -12.52 1.90
CA GLY A 145 -19.25 -12.80 3.33
C GLY A 145 -17.99 -12.63 4.20
N ILE A 146 -18.17 -12.00 5.37
CA ILE A 146 -17.10 -11.66 6.34
C ILE A 146 -16.16 -12.84 6.61
N GLY A 147 -16.70 -14.02 6.91
CA GLY A 147 -15.89 -15.21 7.21
C GLY A 147 -15.08 -15.72 6.01
N ARG A 148 -15.61 -15.57 4.79
CA ARG A 148 -14.87 -15.91 3.56
C ARG A 148 -13.75 -14.91 3.31
N PHE A 149 -14.02 -13.63 3.50
CA PHE A 149 -13.01 -12.57 3.41
C PHE A 149 -11.89 -12.76 4.43
N ALA A 150 -12.23 -12.98 5.69
CA ALA A 150 -11.28 -13.20 6.78
C ALA A 150 -10.31 -14.35 6.47
N ARG A 151 -10.83 -15.51 6.04
CA ARG A 151 -10.00 -16.68 5.71
C ARG A 151 -9.09 -16.44 4.49
N ALA A 152 -9.57 -15.69 3.50
CA ALA A 152 -8.79 -15.41 2.31
C ALA A 152 -7.67 -14.38 2.58
N VAL A 153 -7.95 -13.34 3.37
CA VAL A 153 -7.01 -12.24 3.60
C VAL A 153 -6.00 -12.54 4.70
N LEU A 154 -6.32 -13.44 5.65
CA LEU A 154 -5.45 -13.77 6.79
C LEU A 154 -4.00 -14.13 6.41
N PRO A 155 -3.72 -14.98 5.41
CA PRO A 155 -2.35 -15.25 4.99
C PRO A 155 -1.58 -14.01 4.52
N THR A 156 -2.29 -13.10 3.84
CA THR A 156 -1.71 -11.84 3.39
C THR A 156 -1.40 -10.94 4.59
N GLN A 157 -2.32 -10.84 5.55
CA GLN A 157 -2.11 -10.06 6.77
C GLN A 157 -0.92 -10.59 7.58
N MET A 158 -0.73 -11.91 7.64
CA MET A 158 0.43 -12.53 8.31
C MET A 158 1.76 -12.21 7.60
N ILE A 159 1.78 -12.16 6.27
CA ILE A 159 2.98 -11.73 5.53
C ILE A 159 3.21 -10.23 5.75
N ALA A 160 2.16 -9.42 5.69
CA ALA A 160 2.23 -7.97 5.89
C ALA A 160 2.77 -7.59 7.27
N ILE A 161 2.29 -8.24 8.33
CA ILE A 161 2.78 -7.99 9.71
C ILE A 161 4.20 -8.52 9.91
N SER A 162 4.64 -9.49 9.11
CA SER A 162 6.02 -10.00 9.18
C SER A 162 6.97 -9.02 8.48
N CYS A 163 6.75 -8.78 7.20
CA CYS A 163 7.73 -8.15 6.33
C CYS A 163 7.54 -6.63 6.17
N SER A 164 6.50 -6.05 6.79
CA SER A 164 6.11 -4.64 6.65
C SER A 164 6.13 -4.13 5.21
N SER A 165 5.65 -4.95 4.27
CA SER A 165 5.69 -4.63 2.84
C SER A 165 4.43 -5.10 2.12
N SER A 166 3.65 -4.12 1.64
CA SER A 166 2.47 -4.38 0.80
C SER A 166 2.88 -4.98 -0.56
N ILE A 167 4.02 -4.57 -1.11
CA ILE A 167 4.56 -5.11 -2.37
C ILE A 167 4.96 -6.58 -2.20
N ALA A 168 5.66 -6.92 -1.10
CA ALA A 168 6.01 -8.32 -0.83
C ALA A 168 4.77 -9.20 -0.60
N SER A 169 3.67 -8.60 -0.14
CA SER A 169 2.40 -9.26 0.08
C SER A 169 1.53 -9.39 -1.18
N LEU A 170 1.86 -8.68 -2.27
CA LEU A 170 1.05 -8.62 -3.49
C LEU A 170 0.83 -10.00 -4.14
N PRO A 171 1.84 -10.86 -4.29
CA PRO A 171 1.62 -12.19 -4.83
C PRO A 171 0.64 -13.03 -3.97
N ALA A 172 0.66 -12.88 -2.64
CA ALA A 172 -0.31 -13.50 -1.74
C ALA A 172 -1.72 -12.93 -1.91
N MET A 173 -1.86 -11.61 -2.08
CA MET A 173 -3.14 -10.98 -2.38
C MET A 173 -3.75 -11.52 -3.67
N VAL A 174 -2.97 -11.61 -4.75
CA VAL A 174 -3.43 -12.12 -6.04
C VAL A 174 -3.85 -13.59 -5.93
N SER A 175 -3.04 -14.43 -5.28
CA SER A 175 -3.35 -15.84 -5.04
C SER A 175 -4.67 -16.05 -4.28
N ARG A 176 -4.97 -15.17 -3.32
CA ARG A 176 -6.18 -15.27 -2.49
C ARG A 176 -7.40 -14.59 -3.10
N ALA A 177 -7.22 -13.75 -4.12
CA ALA A 177 -8.31 -13.13 -4.86
C ALA A 177 -9.20 -14.18 -5.56
N ASP A 178 -8.61 -15.26 -6.07
CA ASP A 178 -9.35 -16.38 -6.67
C ASP A 178 -10.29 -17.06 -5.65
N ALA A 179 -9.82 -17.25 -4.42
CA ALA A 179 -10.64 -17.80 -3.32
C ALA A 179 -11.80 -16.86 -2.93
N LEU A 180 -11.72 -15.58 -3.27
CA LEU A 180 -12.79 -14.59 -3.12
C LEU A 180 -13.73 -14.52 -4.33
N GLY A 181 -13.45 -15.27 -5.41
CA GLY A 181 -14.20 -15.21 -6.66
C GLY A 181 -13.96 -13.93 -7.44
N ILE A 182 -12.88 -13.20 -7.15
CA ILE A 182 -12.49 -12.01 -7.88
C ILE A 182 -11.87 -12.45 -9.22
N PRO A 183 -12.34 -11.97 -10.38
CA PRO A 183 -11.78 -12.37 -11.67
C PRO A 183 -10.29 -11.99 -11.79
N ALA A 184 -9.47 -12.90 -12.32
CA ALA A 184 -8.03 -12.68 -12.51
C ALA A 184 -7.68 -11.39 -13.27
N ARG A 185 -8.53 -10.99 -14.23
CA ARG A 185 -8.37 -9.72 -14.97
C ARG A 185 -8.50 -8.48 -14.08
N VAL A 186 -9.28 -8.55 -13.00
CA VAL A 186 -9.47 -7.45 -12.06
C VAL A 186 -8.36 -7.49 -11.01
N SER A 187 -8.14 -8.63 -10.36
CA SER A 187 -7.09 -8.77 -9.34
C SER A 187 -5.69 -8.50 -9.90
N GLY A 188 -5.40 -8.96 -11.13
CA GLY A 188 -4.10 -8.77 -11.78
C GLY A 188 -3.76 -7.32 -12.17
N PHE A 189 -4.74 -6.42 -12.20
CA PHE A 189 -4.53 -5.00 -12.51
C PHE A 189 -4.79 -4.09 -11.30
N VAL A 190 -5.91 -4.29 -10.62
CA VAL A 190 -6.36 -3.43 -9.52
C VAL A 190 -5.49 -3.61 -8.28
N LEU A 191 -5.06 -4.83 -7.93
CA LEU A 191 -4.21 -5.04 -6.75
C LEU A 191 -2.83 -4.38 -6.90
N PRO A 192 -2.07 -4.59 -7.99
CA PRO A 192 -0.79 -3.91 -8.17
C PRO A 192 -0.93 -2.38 -8.14
N LEU A 193 -2.00 -1.86 -8.76
CA LEU A 193 -2.30 -0.44 -8.75
C LEU A 193 -2.59 0.05 -7.33
N ALA A 194 -3.50 -0.61 -6.61
CA ALA A 194 -3.87 -0.28 -5.24
C ALA A 194 -2.67 -0.29 -4.29
N VAL A 195 -1.83 -1.33 -4.33
CA VAL A 195 -0.60 -1.41 -3.52
C VAL A 195 0.33 -0.20 -3.74
N SER A 196 0.31 0.34 -4.95
CA SER A 196 1.17 1.46 -5.35
C SER A 196 0.59 2.81 -4.93
N VAL A 197 -0.71 3.02 -5.16
CA VAL A 197 -1.33 4.34 -5.03
C VAL A 197 -2.26 4.45 -3.84
N PHE A 198 -2.89 3.38 -3.37
CA PHE A 198 -3.90 3.41 -2.31
C PHE A 198 -3.29 3.06 -0.95
N LYS A 199 -3.12 4.07 -0.08
CA LYS A 199 -2.53 3.91 1.26
C LYS A 199 -3.52 4.26 2.37
N PRO A 200 -4.55 3.43 2.64
CA PRO A 200 -5.57 3.73 3.64
C PRO A 200 -5.02 3.86 5.06
N ALA A 201 -3.85 3.28 5.35
CA ALA A 201 -3.19 3.46 6.65
C ALA A 201 -2.78 4.90 6.97
N ALA A 202 -2.64 5.77 5.95
CA ALA A 202 -2.24 7.17 6.14
C ALA A 202 -3.19 7.91 7.10
N GLY A 203 -4.49 7.60 7.08
CA GLY A 203 -5.47 8.21 7.99
C GLY A 203 -5.15 7.95 9.46
N VAL A 204 -4.81 6.71 9.82
CA VAL A 204 -4.40 6.36 11.20
C VAL A 204 -3.03 6.92 11.50
N ALA A 205 -2.08 6.74 10.58
CA ALA A 205 -0.69 7.09 10.81
C ALA A 205 -0.48 8.59 11.02
N TRP A 206 -1.12 9.43 10.22
CA TRP A 206 -0.93 10.87 10.30
C TRP A 206 -1.66 11.47 11.49
N VAL A 207 -2.88 11.02 11.78
CA VAL A 207 -3.66 11.51 12.93
C VAL A 207 -3.01 11.09 14.26
N VAL A 208 -2.66 9.81 14.41
CA VAL A 208 -2.01 9.31 15.63
C VAL A 208 -0.59 9.89 15.76
N GLY A 209 0.12 10.06 14.65
CA GLY A 209 1.45 10.69 14.62
C GLY A 209 1.43 12.15 15.08
N VAL A 210 0.46 12.94 14.60
CA VAL A 210 0.27 14.34 15.03
C VAL A 210 -0.04 14.42 16.52
N LEU A 211 -0.94 13.57 17.02
CA LEU A 211 -1.27 13.53 18.46
C LEU A 211 -0.08 13.11 19.32
N PHE A 212 0.77 12.22 18.82
CA PHE A 212 2.00 11.83 19.51
C PHE A 212 3.01 12.97 19.55
N VAL A 213 3.29 13.60 18.40
CA VAL A 213 4.20 14.75 18.32
C VAL A 213 3.70 15.88 19.21
N SER A 214 2.41 16.21 19.16
CA SER A 214 1.85 17.27 20.00
C SER A 214 2.07 16.99 21.49
N ARG A 215 1.94 15.73 21.91
CA ARG A 215 2.17 15.31 23.30
C ARG A 215 3.65 15.31 23.70
N VAL A 216 4.56 14.99 22.78
CA VAL A 216 6.02 15.08 22.99
C VAL A 216 6.48 16.53 23.17
N TYR A 217 5.92 17.46 22.38
CA TYR A 217 6.30 18.87 22.41
C TYR A 217 5.43 19.73 23.35
N GLY A 218 4.42 19.15 24.00
CA GLY A 218 3.53 19.87 24.91
C GLY A 218 2.65 20.92 24.21
N ILE A 219 2.35 20.71 22.93
CA ILE A 219 1.50 21.59 22.12
C ILE A 219 0.11 20.99 22.06
N GLU A 220 -0.91 21.78 22.39
CA GLU A 220 -2.30 21.33 22.28
C GLU A 220 -2.79 21.44 20.84
N ILE A 221 -3.40 20.36 20.35
CA ILE A 221 -3.97 20.26 19.01
C ILE A 221 -5.47 20.09 19.16
N GLY A 222 -6.23 21.01 18.58
CA GLY A 222 -7.68 21.03 18.63
C GLY A 222 -8.32 20.16 17.54
N ALA A 223 -9.65 20.08 17.60
CA ALA A 223 -10.44 19.34 16.60
C ALA A 223 -10.27 19.91 15.18
N ARG A 224 -10.01 21.21 15.05
CA ARG A 224 -9.78 21.87 13.76
C ARG A 224 -8.53 21.33 13.09
N GLU A 225 -7.42 21.31 13.80
CA GLU A 225 -6.12 20.84 13.31
C GLU A 225 -6.19 19.35 12.98
N LEU A 226 -6.84 18.54 13.82
CA LEU A 226 -7.10 17.12 13.51
C LEU A 226 -7.95 16.94 12.26
N GLY A 227 -8.96 17.79 12.04
CA GLY A 227 -9.77 17.78 10.83
C GLY A 227 -8.95 18.09 9.57
N ILE A 228 -8.04 19.07 9.64
CA ILE A 228 -7.11 19.39 8.56
C ILE A 228 -6.20 18.19 8.26
N VAL A 229 -5.66 17.56 9.31
CA VAL A 229 -4.78 16.39 9.16
C VAL A 229 -5.53 15.19 8.56
N ALA A 230 -6.75 14.93 9.01
CA ALA A 230 -7.58 13.85 8.48
C ALA A 230 -7.92 14.08 6.99
N ALA A 231 -8.31 15.30 6.63
CA ALA A 231 -8.59 15.66 5.23
C ALA A 231 -7.34 15.53 4.36
N ALA A 232 -6.19 16.02 4.85
CA ALA A 232 -4.92 15.86 4.17
C ALA A 232 -4.55 14.38 3.99
N ALA A 233 -4.70 13.56 5.02
CA ALA A 233 -4.42 12.13 4.95
C ALA A 233 -5.27 11.43 3.90
N VAL A 234 -6.56 11.76 3.77
CA VAL A 234 -7.42 11.22 2.71
C VAL A 234 -6.92 11.63 1.33
N LEU A 235 -6.66 12.92 1.11
CA LEU A 235 -6.23 13.44 -0.19
C LEU A 235 -4.85 12.92 -0.60
N LEU A 236 -3.90 12.88 0.33
CA LEU A 236 -2.52 12.45 0.07
C LEU A 236 -2.33 10.93 0.15
N SER A 237 -3.31 10.17 0.66
CA SER A 237 -3.27 8.70 0.65
C SER A 237 -3.15 8.11 -0.76
N PHE A 238 -3.55 8.86 -1.79
CA PHE A 238 -3.42 8.51 -3.21
C PHE A 238 -2.14 9.04 -3.87
N ALA A 239 -1.44 9.97 -3.21
CA ALA A 239 -0.35 10.75 -3.77
C ALA A 239 1.04 10.30 -3.31
N ALA A 240 1.13 9.39 -2.34
CA ALA A 240 2.41 8.95 -1.80
C ALA A 240 3.14 8.06 -2.83
N PRO A 241 4.28 8.49 -3.39
CA PRO A 241 5.09 7.61 -4.22
C PRO A 241 5.57 6.43 -3.36
N GLY A 242 5.77 5.26 -3.99
CA GLY A 242 6.16 3.99 -3.33
C GLY A 242 7.54 3.97 -2.68
N VAL A 243 8.02 5.11 -2.16
CA VAL A 243 9.31 5.28 -1.50
C VAL A 243 9.19 4.81 -0.04
N PRO A 244 9.99 3.81 0.41
CA PRO A 244 10.03 3.39 1.80
C PRO A 244 10.33 4.57 2.72
N ARG A 245 9.56 4.73 3.81
CA ARG A 245 9.69 5.81 4.82
C ARG A 245 9.47 7.25 4.33
N GLY A 246 9.25 7.47 3.03
CA GLY A 246 8.96 8.79 2.46
C GLY A 246 7.62 9.39 2.90
N ALA A 247 6.69 8.54 3.37
CA ALA A 247 5.36 8.97 3.82
C ALA A 247 5.41 9.97 5.01
N PHE A 248 6.41 9.87 5.88
CA PHE A 248 6.58 10.82 6.99
C PHE A 248 7.16 12.16 6.53
N LEU A 249 7.94 12.19 5.45
CA LEU A 249 8.46 13.45 4.89
C LEU A 249 7.31 14.32 4.37
N LEU A 250 6.26 13.69 3.81
CA LEU A 250 5.02 14.37 3.39
C LEU A 250 4.25 14.99 4.57
N LEU A 251 4.49 14.54 5.80
CA LEU A 251 3.86 15.10 7.00
C LEU A 251 4.52 16.42 7.44
N THR A 252 5.76 16.70 7.03
CA THR A 252 6.52 17.90 7.41
C THR A 252 5.76 19.21 7.17
N PRO A 253 5.27 19.51 5.93
CA PRO A 253 4.50 20.74 5.69
C PRO A 253 3.17 20.77 6.44
N LEU A 254 2.62 19.60 6.79
CA LEU A 254 1.37 19.51 7.55
C LEU A 254 1.59 19.84 9.02
N LEU A 255 2.68 19.37 9.64
CA LEU A 255 3.05 19.71 11.01
C LEU A 255 3.24 21.21 11.16
N THR A 256 3.99 21.84 10.25
CA THR A 256 4.24 23.29 10.31
C THR A 256 2.95 24.09 10.12
N ALA A 257 2.04 23.65 9.25
CA ALA A 257 0.75 24.29 9.02
C ALA A 257 -0.18 24.28 10.25
N ILE A 258 -0.05 23.28 11.14
CA ILE A 258 -0.82 23.18 12.38
C ILE A 258 -0.05 23.64 13.63
N GLY A 259 1.12 24.27 13.44
CA GLY A 259 1.92 24.85 14.53
C GLY A 259 2.80 23.86 15.28
N LEU A 260 3.02 22.65 14.74
CA LEU A 260 3.97 21.67 15.28
C LEU A 260 5.36 21.81 14.64
N PRO A 261 6.44 21.50 15.37
CA PRO A 261 7.80 21.53 14.84
C PRO A 261 8.01 20.45 13.78
N ALA A 262 8.69 20.80 12.69
CA ALA A 262 9.04 19.90 11.61
C ALA A 262 9.93 18.74 12.08
N GLU A 263 10.74 18.99 13.12
CA GLU A 263 11.61 18.01 13.77
C GLU A 263 10.83 16.83 14.37
N GLY A 264 9.53 17.00 14.65
CA GLY A 264 8.65 15.93 15.10
C GLY A 264 8.56 14.75 14.12
N VAL A 265 8.80 14.98 12.83
CA VAL A 265 8.91 13.91 11.81
C VAL A 265 10.07 12.96 12.14
N GLY A 266 11.20 13.47 12.61
CA GLY A 266 12.34 12.64 13.00
C GLY A 266 12.02 11.72 14.17
N VAL A 267 11.22 12.20 15.13
CA VAL A 267 10.74 11.38 16.26
C VAL A 267 9.82 10.27 15.76
N LEU A 268 8.89 10.56 14.85
CA LEU A 268 7.99 9.56 14.26
C LEU A 268 8.76 8.46 13.53
N ILE A 269 9.72 8.83 12.69
CA ILE A 269 10.57 7.87 11.95
C ILE A 269 11.32 6.95 12.94
N ALA A 270 11.80 7.49 14.06
CA ALA A 270 12.53 6.71 15.06
C ALA A 270 11.66 5.65 15.75
N VAL A 271 10.35 5.87 15.87
CA VAL A 271 9.41 4.95 16.54
C VAL A 271 8.53 4.14 15.57
N ASP A 272 8.74 4.29 14.26
CA ASP A 272 7.84 3.78 13.22
C ASP A 272 7.89 2.26 13.02
N LEU A 273 8.93 1.59 13.53
CA LEU A 273 9.13 0.15 13.28
C LEU A 273 7.92 -0.72 13.60
N ILE A 274 7.24 -0.44 14.72
CA ILE A 274 6.04 -1.16 15.15
C ILE A 274 4.76 -0.69 14.43
N PRO A 275 4.45 0.62 14.42
CA PRO A 275 3.34 1.17 13.64
C PRO A 275 3.30 0.75 12.17
N ASP A 276 4.45 0.67 11.50
CA ASP A 276 4.55 0.30 10.08
C ASP A 276 4.01 -1.11 9.79
N MET A 277 4.18 -2.06 10.71
CA MET A 277 3.57 -3.39 10.60
C MET A 277 2.05 -3.31 10.58
N PHE A 278 1.45 -2.54 11.49
CA PHE A 278 -0.01 -2.34 11.54
C PHE A 278 -0.52 -1.55 10.32
N ALA A 279 0.22 -0.54 9.88
CA ALA A 279 -0.06 0.23 8.69
C ALA A 279 -0.10 -0.67 7.45
N THR A 280 0.87 -1.57 7.33
CA THR A 280 0.94 -2.54 6.23
C THR A 280 -0.26 -3.47 6.25
N VAL A 281 -0.70 -3.94 7.43
CA VAL A 281 -1.92 -4.77 7.56
C VAL A 281 -3.17 -4.02 7.10
N ILE A 282 -3.33 -2.75 7.47
CA ILE A 282 -4.44 -1.91 6.98
C ILE A 282 -4.37 -1.80 5.46
N ASN A 283 -3.20 -1.49 4.89
CA ASN A 283 -3.01 -1.31 3.46
C ASN A 283 -3.40 -2.57 2.70
N VAL A 284 -2.82 -3.74 3.02
CA VAL A 284 -3.14 -4.98 2.28
C VAL A 284 -4.60 -5.39 2.43
N THR A 285 -5.21 -5.15 3.59
CA THR A 285 -6.64 -5.45 3.78
C THR A 285 -7.50 -4.48 2.96
N GLY A 286 -7.12 -3.22 2.91
CA GLY A 286 -7.75 -2.18 2.10
C GLY A 286 -7.61 -2.46 0.60
N ASP A 287 -6.44 -2.89 0.14
CA ASP A 287 -6.16 -3.22 -1.27
C ASP A 287 -7.08 -4.35 -1.77
N VAL A 288 -7.19 -5.43 -0.97
CA VAL A 288 -8.10 -6.54 -1.30
C VAL A 288 -9.57 -6.11 -1.20
N THR A 289 -9.92 -5.25 -0.25
CA THR A 289 -11.28 -4.68 -0.14
C THR A 289 -11.63 -3.84 -1.36
N ALA A 290 -10.77 -2.89 -1.74
CA ALA A 290 -10.96 -2.04 -2.92
C ALA A 290 -11.08 -2.89 -4.19
N THR A 291 -10.24 -3.91 -4.33
CA THR A 291 -10.30 -4.85 -5.46
C THR A 291 -11.64 -5.60 -5.49
N ALA A 292 -12.15 -6.06 -4.35
CA ALA A 292 -13.46 -6.72 -4.28
C ALA A 292 -14.60 -5.78 -4.68
N LEU A 293 -14.55 -4.52 -4.26
CA LEU A 293 -15.54 -3.50 -4.63
C LEU A 293 -15.51 -3.23 -6.15
N VAL A 294 -14.32 -3.01 -6.72
CA VAL A 294 -14.16 -2.82 -8.18
C VAL A 294 -14.65 -4.06 -8.94
N ALA A 295 -14.32 -5.26 -8.47
CA ALA A 295 -14.76 -6.51 -9.09
C ALA A 295 -16.29 -6.64 -9.12
N ARG A 296 -16.99 -6.17 -8.09
CA ARG A 296 -18.45 -6.17 -8.07
C ARG A 296 -19.01 -5.14 -9.05
N LEU A 297 -18.50 -3.92 -9.05
CA LEU A 297 -18.94 -2.86 -9.98
C LEU A 297 -18.72 -3.27 -11.45
N SER A 298 -17.58 -3.88 -11.76
CA SER A 298 -17.28 -4.36 -13.12
C SER A 298 -18.12 -5.56 -13.59
N ARG A 299 -18.86 -6.24 -12.71
CA ARG A 299 -19.80 -7.30 -13.11
C ARG A 299 -21.10 -6.72 -13.66
N ASP A 300 -21.48 -5.53 -13.21
CA ASP A 300 -22.69 -4.85 -13.67
C ASP A 300 -22.49 -4.17 -15.04
N ASP A 301 -21.24 -3.96 -15.46
CA ASP A 301 -20.85 -3.37 -16.76
C ASP A 301 -20.61 -4.38 -17.90
N VAL A 302 -20.92 -5.68 -17.70
CA VAL A 302 -20.76 -6.68 -18.77
C VAL A 302 -21.85 -6.50 -19.82
N VAL A 303 -21.56 -5.67 -20.83
CA VAL A 303 -22.27 -5.65 -22.11
C VAL A 303 -22.23 -7.08 -22.69
N PRO A 304 -23.38 -7.69 -23.03
CA PRO A 304 -23.39 -9.01 -23.65
C PRO A 304 -22.51 -9.00 -24.90
N ALA A 305 -21.69 -10.04 -25.07
CA ALA A 305 -20.74 -10.16 -26.17
C ALA A 305 -21.42 -9.78 -27.50
N ALA A 306 -20.84 -8.82 -28.21
CA ALA A 306 -21.35 -8.40 -29.51
C ALA A 306 -21.49 -9.64 -30.42
N PRO A 307 -22.62 -9.79 -31.15
CA PRO A 307 -22.81 -10.92 -32.04
C PRO A 307 -21.66 -10.99 -33.05
N PRO A 308 -21.24 -12.20 -33.44
CA PRO A 308 -20.11 -12.37 -34.35
C PRO A 308 -20.33 -11.56 -35.62
N VAL A 309 -19.34 -10.74 -35.95
CA VAL A 309 -19.34 -9.95 -37.20
C VAL A 309 -19.42 -10.94 -38.36
N PRO A 310 -20.43 -10.83 -39.25
CA PRO A 310 -20.56 -11.74 -40.38
C PRO A 310 -19.30 -11.64 -41.25
N ALA A 311 -18.75 -12.80 -41.59
CA ALA A 311 -17.54 -12.90 -42.41
C ALA A 311 -17.74 -12.13 -43.72
N ALA A 312 -16.98 -11.06 -43.91
CA ALA A 312 -16.91 -10.38 -45.18
C ALA A 312 -16.18 -11.28 -46.17
N GLY A 313 -16.89 -11.75 -47.19
CA GLY A 313 -16.28 -12.40 -48.36
C GLY A 313 -16.92 -13.72 -48.76
N ALA A 314 -18.10 -13.67 -49.36
CA ALA A 314 -18.58 -14.66 -50.31
C ALA A 314 -19.45 -13.96 -51.36
N ALA A 315 -18.77 -13.28 -52.29
CA ALA A 315 -19.27 -12.90 -53.61
C ALA A 315 -18.05 -12.75 -54.53
#